data_AF-A0A936CSD4-F1
#
_entry.id   AF-A0A936CSD4-F1
#
_cell.length_a   1.000
_cell.length_b   1.000
_cell.length_c   1.000
_cell.angle_alpha   90.00
_cell.angle_beta   90.00
_cell.angle_gamma   90.00
#
_symmetry.space_group_name_H-M   'P 1'
#
loop_
_entity.id
_entity.type
_entity.pdbx_description
1 polymer ?
#
loop_
_entity_poly.entity_id
_entity_poly.type
_entity_poly.pdbx_seq_one_letter_code
_entity_poly.pdbx_strand_id
1 'polypeptide(L)'
;MKTLRKVRAALIAPIVLALALPALATEEPTPATAEASATPQPEALAATLEPAAATTVAAEPADASVSPSQISADRINAIRANEYFYQSYGKGDPFATLVSGKYEPTGAAELVDLNSASLVGVMWGQDDRFALVEDGDGFGYILRVGDQVRNGRVVSIRKNSLTAQVTLYGISSNVVLKLDNLEE
;
A
#
# COMPACT_ATOMS: atom_id res chain seq x y z
N MET A 1 6.71 -42.11 -61.03
CA MET A 1 7.76 -43.05 -60.56
C MET A 1 7.68 -43.13 -59.05
N LYS A 2 7.39 -44.32 -58.51
CA LYS A 2 7.26 -44.63 -57.09
C LYS A 2 8.65 -44.95 -56.53
N THR A 3 9.07 -44.25 -55.47
CA THR A 3 10.12 -44.73 -54.56
C THR A 3 9.79 -44.32 -53.12
N LEU A 4 9.12 -45.23 -52.42
CA LEU A 4 9.22 -45.45 -50.98
C LEU A 4 10.69 -45.74 -50.63
N ARG A 5 11.22 -45.19 -49.53
CA ARG A 5 12.20 -45.90 -48.69
C ARG A 5 12.42 -45.24 -47.32
N LYS A 6 12.16 -46.09 -46.31
CA LYS A 6 12.85 -46.22 -45.02
C LYS A 6 12.51 -45.23 -43.90
N VAL A 7 11.44 -45.64 -43.21
CA VAL A 7 11.34 -45.72 -41.74
C VAL A 7 12.70 -46.08 -41.11
N ARG A 8 13.16 -45.23 -40.18
CA ARG A 8 14.02 -45.63 -39.08
C ARG A 8 13.34 -45.21 -37.79
N ALA A 9 12.69 -46.19 -37.18
CA ALA A 9 12.30 -46.18 -35.79
C ALA A 9 13.57 -46.16 -34.93
N ALA A 10 13.68 -45.17 -34.05
CA ALA A 10 14.56 -45.22 -32.89
C ALA A 10 13.64 -45.19 -31.66
N LEU A 11 13.51 -46.37 -31.07
CA LEU A 11 12.86 -46.68 -29.81
C LEU A 11 13.92 -46.54 -28.69
N ILE A 12 13.46 -46.33 -27.43
CA ILE A 12 14.19 -46.51 -26.14
C ILE A 12 14.92 -45.23 -25.70
N ALA A 13 14.64 -44.55 -24.56
CA ALA A 13 14.14 -45.00 -23.26
C ALA A 13 13.38 -43.87 -22.50
N PRO A 14 12.43 -44.20 -21.60
CA PRO A 14 11.97 -43.27 -20.58
C PRO A 14 12.89 -43.33 -19.35
N ILE A 15 13.50 -42.20 -19.00
CA ILE A 15 14.19 -42.05 -17.70
C ILE A 15 13.11 -41.72 -16.67
N VAL A 16 12.71 -42.76 -15.93
CA VAL A 16 11.94 -42.64 -14.70
C VAL A 16 12.94 -42.30 -13.59
N LEU A 17 12.97 -41.03 -13.18
CA LEU A 17 13.64 -40.61 -11.95
C LEU A 17 12.57 -40.40 -10.88
N ALA A 18 12.31 -41.47 -10.13
CA ALA A 18 11.58 -41.44 -8.88
C ALA A 18 12.53 -41.02 -7.75
N LEU A 19 12.27 -39.88 -7.12
CA LEU A 19 12.92 -39.47 -5.88
C LEU A 19 11.87 -38.89 -4.92
N ALA A 20 11.42 -39.80 -4.05
CA ALA A 20 11.05 -39.65 -2.65
C ALA A 20 10.48 -38.30 -2.16
N LEU A 21 9.18 -38.32 -1.90
CA LEU A 21 8.55 -37.56 -0.80
C LEU A 21 9.17 -37.98 0.55
N PRO A 22 9.29 -37.03 1.49
CA PRO A 22 8.88 -37.28 2.87
C PRO A 22 7.63 -36.45 3.20
N ALA A 23 6.57 -37.16 3.57
CA ALA A 23 5.46 -36.64 4.35
C ALA A 23 5.86 -36.63 5.83
N LEU A 24 5.61 -35.51 6.53
CA LEU A 24 5.49 -35.26 7.98
C LEU A 24 5.66 -33.73 8.14
N ALA A 25 4.86 -32.93 8.85
CA ALA A 25 3.85 -33.18 9.85
C ALA A 25 2.89 -31.97 9.91
N THR A 26 1.67 -32.27 10.35
CA THR A 26 0.62 -31.37 10.82
C THR A 26 1.08 -30.48 11.98
N GLU A 27 0.75 -29.19 11.94
CA GLU A 27 0.45 -28.38 13.14
C GLU A 27 -0.58 -27.30 12.76
N GLU A 28 -1.85 -27.53 13.10
CA GLU A 28 -2.83 -26.46 13.36
C GLU A 28 -2.79 -26.10 14.87
N PRO A 29 -3.69 -25.25 15.41
CA PRO A 29 -3.39 -23.92 15.90
C PRO A 29 -3.42 -23.87 17.44
N THR A 30 -2.94 -22.78 18.05
CA THR A 30 -3.37 -22.43 19.41
C THR A 30 -3.49 -20.92 19.58
N PRO A 31 -4.65 -20.41 20.00
CA PRO A 31 -4.85 -19.04 20.44
C PRO A 31 -4.46 -18.92 21.92
N ALA A 32 -3.84 -17.80 22.31
CA ALA A 32 -3.70 -17.42 23.70
C ALA A 32 -4.12 -15.96 23.89
N THR A 33 -5.19 -15.83 24.67
CA THR A 33 -5.84 -14.65 25.24
C THR A 33 -5.09 -14.12 26.46
N ALA A 34 -5.42 -12.88 26.87
CA ALA A 34 -5.22 -12.25 28.19
C ALA A 34 -3.80 -11.69 28.45
N GLU A 35 -3.58 -10.52 29.07
CA GLU A 35 -4.37 -9.74 30.03
C GLU A 35 -3.75 -8.32 30.11
N ALA A 36 -4.56 -7.26 30.28
CA ALA A 36 -4.61 -6.36 31.46
C ALA A 36 -3.27 -5.70 31.87
N SER A 37 -3.16 -4.46 32.34
CA SER A 37 -4.02 -3.34 32.74
C SER A 37 -3.04 -2.31 33.31
N ALA A 38 -3.31 -1.01 33.23
CA ALA A 38 -3.12 -0.06 34.36
C ALA A 38 -3.16 1.40 33.88
N THR A 39 -4.34 2.00 34.02
CA THR A 39 -4.52 3.42 34.32
C THR A 39 -4.45 3.58 35.84
N PRO A 40 -3.82 4.63 36.41
CA PRO A 40 -4.17 5.11 37.73
C PRO A 40 -4.96 6.42 37.67
N GLN A 41 -6.09 6.38 38.38
CA GLN A 41 -7.10 7.39 38.64
C GLN A 41 -6.63 8.38 39.74
N PRO A 42 -7.18 9.61 39.82
CA PRO A 42 -6.64 10.70 40.65
C PRO A 42 -7.22 10.74 42.08
N GLU A 43 -6.39 11.17 43.03
CA GLU A 43 -6.74 11.40 44.44
C GLU A 43 -7.31 12.82 44.66
N ALA A 44 -8.41 12.86 45.40
CA ALA A 44 -9.10 14.07 45.85
C ALA A 44 -8.51 14.58 47.18
N LEU A 45 -8.40 15.90 47.32
CA LEU A 45 -8.10 16.58 48.59
C LEU A 45 -9.25 17.53 48.92
N ALA A 46 -9.91 17.25 50.05
CA ALA A 46 -10.90 18.11 50.69
C ALA A 46 -10.21 19.05 51.69
N ALA A 47 -10.62 20.32 51.73
CA ALA A 47 -10.43 21.17 52.90
C ALA A 47 -11.46 22.31 52.92
N THR A 48 -12.32 22.23 53.93
CA THR A 48 -13.28 23.21 54.49
C THR A 48 -12.62 24.56 54.82
N LEU A 49 -13.36 25.69 54.75
CA LEU A 49 -13.37 26.79 55.74
C LEU A 49 -14.52 27.78 55.49
N GLU A 50 -15.03 28.35 56.59
CA GLU A 50 -16.36 28.94 56.85
C GLU A 50 -16.44 30.49 56.68
N PRO A 51 -17.59 31.17 56.98
CA PRO A 51 -18.08 32.37 56.26
C PRO A 51 -17.73 33.71 56.93
N ALA A 52 -17.82 34.82 56.18
CA ALA A 52 -17.86 36.16 56.76
C ALA A 52 -18.61 37.19 55.90
N ALA A 53 -19.60 37.81 56.55
CA ALA A 53 -20.07 39.19 56.42
C ALA A 53 -20.66 39.69 55.08
N ALA A 54 -21.98 39.87 55.13
CA ALA A 54 -22.73 40.73 54.24
C ALA A 54 -22.40 42.22 54.49
N THR A 55 -22.19 42.96 53.40
CA THR A 55 -22.35 44.42 53.35
C THR A 55 -23.34 44.73 52.25
N THR A 56 -24.53 45.15 52.64
CA THR A 56 -25.56 45.76 51.80
C THR A 56 -25.15 47.18 51.41
N VAL A 57 -25.15 47.48 50.11
CA VAL A 57 -25.26 48.85 49.58
C VAL A 57 -26.42 48.85 48.60
N ALA A 58 -27.43 49.67 48.91
CA ALA A 58 -28.53 49.99 48.02
C ALA A 58 -28.14 51.19 47.14
N ALA A 59 -28.42 51.13 45.83
CA ALA A 59 -28.56 52.30 44.96
C ALA A 59 -29.24 51.91 43.62
N GLU A 60 -30.50 52.33 43.46
CA GLU A 60 -31.16 53.03 42.32
C GLU A 60 -30.90 52.64 40.83
N PRO A 61 -31.69 53.17 39.88
CA PRO A 61 -32.72 52.44 39.14
C PRO A 61 -32.28 51.90 37.77
N ALA A 62 -32.80 50.70 37.47
CA ALA A 62 -33.23 50.16 36.18
C ALA A 62 -32.70 50.81 34.88
N ASP A 63 -31.42 50.65 34.58
CA ASP A 63 -31.09 50.05 33.29
C ASP A 63 -31.50 48.57 33.42
N ALA A 64 -32.18 48.02 32.41
CA ALA A 64 -32.54 46.61 32.39
C ALA A 64 -31.24 45.79 32.36
N SER A 65 -30.65 45.62 33.54
CA SER A 65 -29.46 44.83 33.79
C SER A 65 -29.87 43.41 33.48
N VAL A 66 -29.59 43.01 32.25
CA VAL A 66 -29.77 41.63 31.82
C VAL A 66 -28.98 40.81 32.82
N SER A 67 -29.71 40.11 33.68
CA SER A 67 -29.09 39.37 34.76
C SER A 67 -28.15 38.35 34.12
N PRO A 68 -26.97 38.07 34.70
CA PRO A 68 -26.09 37.01 34.20
C PRO A 68 -26.84 35.69 33.96
N SER A 69 -27.89 35.44 34.75
CA SER A 69 -28.81 34.32 34.61
C SER A 69 -29.64 34.33 33.31
N GLN A 70 -30.06 35.50 32.83
CA GLN A 70 -30.82 35.66 31.57
C GLN A 70 -29.92 35.45 30.35
N ILE A 71 -28.73 36.06 30.33
CA ILE A 71 -27.73 35.83 29.27
C ILE A 71 -27.36 34.34 29.20
N SER A 72 -27.26 33.68 30.34
CA SER A 72 -26.98 32.24 30.43
C SER A 72 -28.14 31.40 29.92
N ALA A 73 -29.38 31.76 30.25
CA ALA A 73 -30.57 31.07 29.75
C ALA A 73 -30.71 31.19 28.23
N ASP A 74 -30.48 32.38 27.67
CA ASP A 74 -30.52 32.60 26.23
C ASP A 74 -29.40 31.83 25.51
N ARG A 75 -28.20 31.78 26.09
CA ARG A 75 -27.10 30.95 25.57
C ARG A 75 -27.42 29.46 25.61
N ILE A 76 -28.02 28.96 26.69
CA ILE A 76 -28.44 27.56 26.82
C ILE A 76 -29.55 27.24 25.81
N ASN A 77 -30.52 28.14 25.62
CA ASN A 77 -31.59 27.98 24.64
C ASN A 77 -31.05 27.99 23.21
N ALA A 78 -30.06 28.84 22.91
CA ALA A 78 -29.39 28.85 21.60
C ALA A 78 -28.63 27.55 21.32
N ILE A 79 -28.03 26.92 22.35
CA ILE A 79 -27.38 25.61 22.21
C ILE A 79 -28.41 24.51 21.93
N ARG A 80 -29.58 24.54 22.59
CA ARG A 80 -30.67 23.58 22.38
C ARG A 80 -31.39 23.78 21.03
N ALA A 81 -31.47 25.01 20.53
CA ALA A 81 -32.05 25.30 19.23
C ALA A 81 -31.23 24.71 18.07
N ASN A 82 -29.92 24.50 18.28
CA ASN A 82 -29.01 23.88 17.32
C ASN A 82 -28.73 22.41 17.64
N GLU A 83 -29.74 21.67 18.11
CA GLU A 83 -29.62 20.24 18.37
C GLU A 83 -29.44 19.49 17.04
N TYR A 84 -28.20 19.06 16.78
CA TYR A 84 -27.86 18.27 15.61
C TYR A 84 -28.25 16.81 15.85
N PHE A 85 -29.38 16.40 15.29
CA PHE A 85 -29.77 14.99 15.26
C PHE A 85 -28.99 14.26 14.16
N TYR A 86 -28.07 13.39 14.57
CA TYR A 86 -27.34 12.55 13.64
C TYR A 86 -28.26 11.45 13.07
N GLN A 87 -28.56 11.56 11.78
CA GLN A 87 -29.28 10.53 11.03
C GLN A 87 -28.27 9.57 10.40
N SER A 88 -28.04 8.45 11.06
CA SER A 88 -27.15 7.36 10.60
C SER A 88 -27.82 6.41 9.61
N TYR A 89 -29.15 6.37 9.60
CA TYR A 89 -29.90 5.39 8.83
C TYR A 89 -30.00 5.77 7.34
N GLY A 90 -29.79 4.79 6.46
CA GLY A 90 -29.98 4.94 5.01
C GLY A 90 -28.90 5.71 4.26
N LYS A 91 -27.83 6.16 4.94
CA LYS A 91 -26.63 6.67 4.26
C LYS A 91 -25.79 5.48 3.78
N GLY A 92 -25.43 5.49 2.50
CA GLY A 92 -24.46 4.54 1.96
C GLY A 92 -23.14 4.66 2.69
N ASP A 93 -22.47 3.52 2.91
CA ASP A 93 -21.16 3.49 3.56
C ASP A 93 -20.16 4.34 2.76
N PRO A 94 -19.57 5.40 3.35
CA PRO A 94 -18.59 6.23 2.67
C PRO A 94 -17.31 5.46 2.28
N PHE A 95 -17.12 4.25 2.82
CA PHE A 95 -16.01 3.37 2.50
C PHE A 95 -16.40 2.20 1.60
N ALA A 96 -17.64 2.18 1.08
CA ALA A 96 -18.01 1.20 0.08
C ALA A 96 -17.12 1.34 -1.16
N THR A 97 -16.56 0.22 -1.60
CA THR A 97 -15.72 0.18 -2.80
C THR A 97 -16.54 0.59 -4.02
N LEU A 98 -16.10 1.65 -4.72
CA LEU A 98 -16.75 2.12 -5.95
C LEU A 98 -16.63 1.12 -7.11
N VAL A 99 -15.65 0.22 -7.04
CA VAL A 99 -15.42 -0.83 -8.03
C VAL A 99 -16.16 -2.08 -7.58
N SER A 100 -17.24 -2.41 -8.28
CA SER A 100 -17.96 -3.68 -8.11
C SER A 100 -17.64 -4.58 -9.31
N GLY A 101 -17.08 -5.76 -9.04
CA GLY A 101 -16.67 -6.71 -10.08
C GLY A 101 -15.59 -7.68 -9.62
N LYS A 102 -15.39 -8.76 -10.38
CA LYS A 102 -14.23 -9.63 -10.21
C LYS A 102 -13.01 -8.89 -10.77
N TYR A 103 -11.91 -8.90 -10.03
CA TYR A 103 -10.64 -8.37 -10.51
C TYR A 103 -10.21 -9.15 -11.76
N GLU A 104 -10.34 -8.53 -12.93
CA GLU A 104 -9.65 -8.97 -14.12
C GLU A 104 -8.27 -8.31 -14.09
N PRO A 105 -7.16 -9.09 -14.07
CA PRO A 105 -5.85 -8.52 -14.29
C PRO A 105 -5.82 -8.02 -15.74
N THR A 106 -6.16 -6.74 -15.93
CA THR A 106 -5.96 -6.04 -17.19
C THR A 106 -4.47 -6.07 -17.48
N GLY A 107 -4.11 -6.91 -18.45
CA GLY A 107 -2.75 -7.05 -18.94
C GLY A 107 -1.88 -7.87 -18.01
N ALA A 108 -1.32 -8.96 -18.54
CA ALA A 108 0.06 -9.27 -18.20
C ALA A 108 0.83 -7.96 -18.20
N ALA A 109 1.48 -7.62 -17.08
CA ALA A 109 2.19 -6.36 -16.91
C ALA A 109 2.90 -6.00 -18.23
N GLU A 110 2.53 -4.86 -18.80
CA GLU A 110 3.01 -4.47 -20.12
C GLU A 110 4.53 -4.57 -20.13
N LEU A 111 5.05 -5.47 -20.96
CA LEU A 111 6.48 -5.74 -20.97
C LEU A 111 7.19 -4.54 -21.60
N VAL A 112 8.11 -3.96 -20.83
CA VAL A 112 9.03 -2.89 -21.26
C VAL A 112 9.71 -3.23 -22.57
N ASP A 113 9.69 -2.30 -23.52
CA ASP A 113 10.52 -2.37 -24.72
C ASP A 113 11.87 -1.69 -24.48
N LEU A 114 12.94 -2.47 -24.43
CA LEU A 114 14.28 -1.95 -24.18
C LEU A 114 14.86 -1.12 -25.32
N ASN A 115 14.25 -1.10 -26.50
CA ASN A 115 14.75 -0.31 -27.63
C ASN A 115 14.36 1.18 -27.52
N SER A 116 13.20 1.46 -26.92
CA SER A 116 12.69 2.81 -26.65
C SER A 116 12.95 3.28 -25.23
N ALA A 117 13.40 2.37 -24.35
CA ALA A 117 13.54 2.67 -22.94
C ALA A 117 14.87 3.35 -22.57
N SER A 118 14.80 4.23 -21.57
CA SER A 118 15.93 4.91 -20.94
C SER A 118 16.14 4.40 -19.50
N LEU A 119 17.40 4.33 -19.06
CA LEU A 119 17.72 3.99 -17.68
C LEU A 119 17.77 5.27 -16.84
N VAL A 120 16.74 5.47 -16.01
CA VAL A 120 16.60 6.64 -15.15
C VAL A 120 17.44 6.51 -13.88
N GLY A 121 17.51 5.31 -13.31
CA GLY A 121 18.16 5.10 -12.02
C GLY A 121 18.49 3.65 -11.72
N VAL A 122 19.44 3.45 -10.81
CA VAL A 122 19.73 2.14 -10.22
C VAL A 122 19.73 2.27 -8.71
N MET A 123 18.97 1.40 -8.04
CA MET A 123 18.92 1.29 -6.58
C MET A 123 19.61 -0.01 -6.16
N TRP A 124 20.47 0.07 -5.15
CA TRP A 124 21.18 -1.08 -4.58
C TRP A 124 20.79 -1.27 -3.11
N GLY A 125 20.43 -2.49 -2.75
CA GLY A 125 20.32 -2.97 -1.38
C GLY A 125 21.50 -3.87 -1.01
N GLN A 126 21.47 -4.46 0.19
CA GLN A 126 22.49 -5.44 0.62
C GLN A 126 22.46 -6.70 -0.25
N ASP A 127 21.26 -7.18 -0.60
CA ASP A 127 21.06 -8.43 -1.33
C ASP A 127 20.40 -8.27 -2.70
N ASP A 128 19.76 -7.12 -2.97
CA ASP A 128 18.98 -6.92 -4.20
C ASP A 128 19.38 -5.65 -4.96
N ARG A 129 19.13 -5.64 -6.27
CA ARG A 129 19.41 -4.52 -7.17
C ARG A 129 18.20 -4.28 -8.05
N PHE A 130 17.83 -3.01 -8.14
CA PHE A 130 16.69 -2.55 -8.91
C PHE A 130 17.15 -1.53 -9.93
N ALA A 131 16.59 -1.61 -11.13
CA ALA A 131 16.75 -0.58 -12.15
C ALA A 131 15.40 0.11 -12.37
N LEU A 132 15.42 1.43 -12.38
CA LEU A 132 14.30 2.24 -12.79
C LEU A 132 14.48 2.58 -14.27
N VAL A 133 13.57 2.09 -15.09
CA VAL A 133 13.59 2.22 -16.54
C VAL A 133 12.32 2.92 -16.98
N GLU A 134 12.45 3.92 -17.84
CA GLU A 134 11.31 4.62 -18.44
C GLU A 134 11.19 4.18 -19.89
N ASP A 135 10.00 3.77 -20.33
CA ASP A 135 9.76 3.45 -21.75
C ASP A 135 9.52 4.74 -22.56
N GLY A 136 9.52 4.65 -23.89
CA GLY A 136 9.30 5.80 -24.78
C GLY A 136 7.94 6.49 -24.60
N ASP A 137 6.98 5.81 -23.98
CA ASP A 137 5.66 6.34 -23.62
C ASP A 137 5.65 7.10 -22.27
N GLY A 138 6.79 7.20 -21.59
CA GLY A 138 6.93 7.87 -20.28
C GLY A 138 6.46 7.04 -19.09
N PHE A 139 6.24 5.73 -19.28
CA PHE A 139 5.92 4.82 -18.19
C PHE A 139 7.19 4.33 -17.49
N GLY A 140 7.25 4.53 -16.17
CA GLY A 140 8.34 4.06 -15.33
C GLY A 140 8.11 2.63 -14.83
N TYR A 141 9.11 1.78 -15.00
CA TYR A 141 9.14 0.38 -14.60
C TYR A 141 10.32 0.10 -13.68
N ILE A 142 10.10 -0.78 -12.70
CA ILE A 142 11.13 -1.25 -11.78
C ILE A 142 11.49 -2.67 -12.18
N LEU A 143 12.72 -2.86 -12.64
CA LEU A 143 13.23 -4.14 -13.11
C LEU A 143 14.25 -4.73 -12.13
N ARG A 144 14.18 -6.04 -11.94
CA ARG A 144 15.16 -6.88 -11.25
C ARG A 144 15.92 -7.77 -12.22
N VAL A 145 17.01 -8.37 -11.73
CA VAL A 145 17.71 -9.42 -12.50
C VAL A 145 16.77 -10.62 -12.67
N GLY A 146 16.56 -11.03 -13.92
CA GLY A 146 15.63 -12.09 -14.27
C GLY A 146 14.21 -11.63 -14.60
N ASP A 147 13.90 -10.34 -14.55
CA ASP A 147 12.59 -9.88 -15.00
C ASP A 147 12.44 -10.03 -16.52
N GLN A 148 11.20 -10.30 -16.93
CA GLN A 148 10.83 -10.38 -18.33
C GLN A 148 10.68 -8.97 -18.91
N VAL A 149 11.21 -8.81 -20.12
CA VAL A 149 11.07 -7.60 -20.93
C VAL A 149 10.62 -8.03 -22.32
N ARG A 150 10.21 -7.07 -23.15
CA ARG A 150 9.74 -7.38 -24.49
C ARG A 150 10.86 -8.09 -25.27
N ASN A 151 10.54 -9.28 -25.77
CA ASN A 151 11.47 -10.14 -26.49
C ASN A 151 12.70 -10.58 -25.67
N GLY A 152 12.71 -10.51 -24.34
CA GLY A 152 13.94 -10.73 -23.59
C GLY A 152 13.82 -10.91 -22.09
N ARG A 153 14.98 -10.84 -21.43
CA ARG A 153 15.14 -10.90 -19.98
C ARG A 153 16.31 -10.04 -19.51
N VAL A 154 16.19 -9.47 -18.33
CA VAL A 154 17.29 -8.76 -17.66
C VAL A 154 18.34 -9.76 -17.17
N VAL A 155 19.59 -9.57 -17.60
CA VAL A 155 20.71 -10.47 -17.27
C VAL A 155 21.50 -9.95 -16.08
N SER A 156 21.77 -8.64 -16.03
CA SER A 156 22.56 -8.05 -14.94
C SER A 156 22.28 -6.56 -14.78
N ILE A 157 22.27 -6.11 -13.53
CA ILE A 157 22.16 -4.69 -13.17
C ILE A 157 23.48 -4.28 -12.51
N ARG A 158 24.15 -3.28 -13.11
CA ARG A 158 25.36 -2.63 -12.59
C ARG A 158 25.02 -1.24 -12.04
N LYS A 159 25.99 -0.57 -11.45
CA LYS A 159 25.80 0.73 -10.80
C LYS A 159 25.25 1.83 -11.72
N ASN A 160 25.61 1.79 -13.00
CA ASN A 160 25.29 2.82 -13.98
C ASN A 160 24.79 2.24 -15.32
N SER A 161 24.51 0.93 -15.35
CA SER A 161 24.10 0.25 -16.57
C SER A 161 23.25 -0.97 -16.28
N LEU A 162 22.28 -1.22 -17.16
CA LEU A 162 21.47 -2.42 -17.18
C LEU A 162 21.78 -3.21 -18.46
N THR A 163 22.05 -4.50 -18.32
CA THR A 163 22.25 -5.41 -19.44
C THR A 163 21.10 -6.40 -19.50
N ALA A 164 20.49 -6.49 -20.67
CA ALA A 164 19.43 -7.44 -20.94
C ALA A 164 19.68 -8.17 -22.26
N GLN A 165 19.22 -9.42 -22.32
CA GLN A 165 19.28 -10.24 -23.51
C GLN A 165 17.93 -10.17 -24.22
N VAL A 166 17.94 -9.74 -25.47
CA VAL A 166 16.74 -9.57 -26.31
C VAL A 166 16.89 -10.42 -27.55
N THR A 167 15.86 -11.19 -27.90
CA THR A 167 15.81 -12.08 -29.06
C THR A 167 14.84 -11.56 -30.09
N LEU A 168 15.35 -11.00 -31.19
CA LEU A 168 14.55 -10.56 -32.32
C LEU A 168 14.81 -11.49 -33.51
N TYR A 169 13.75 -12.02 -34.11
CA TYR A 169 13.82 -12.87 -35.30
C TYR A 169 14.75 -14.10 -35.15
N GLY A 170 14.78 -14.69 -33.95
CA GLY A 170 15.62 -15.85 -33.64
C GLY A 170 17.09 -15.53 -33.38
N ILE A 171 17.48 -14.25 -33.39
CA ILE A 171 18.83 -13.79 -33.06
C ILE A 171 18.79 -13.11 -31.68
N SER A 172 19.62 -13.59 -30.76
CA SER A 172 19.76 -13.01 -29.42
C SER A 172 20.90 -11.98 -29.37
N SER A 173 20.56 -10.76 -29.00
CA SER A 173 21.47 -9.63 -28.82
C SER A 173 21.50 -9.19 -27.35
N ASN A 174 22.64 -8.67 -26.88
CA ASN A 174 22.73 -8.03 -25.57
C ASN A 174 22.55 -6.52 -25.75
N VAL A 175 21.52 -5.97 -25.11
CA VAL A 175 21.26 -4.53 -25.05
C VAL A 175 21.78 -4.02 -23.72
N VAL A 176 22.58 -2.95 -23.77
CA VAL A 176 23.13 -2.29 -22.59
C VAL A 176 22.59 -0.88 -22.54
N LEU A 177 21.73 -0.60 -21.55
CA LEU A 177 21.26 0.75 -21.25
C LEU A 177 22.23 1.40 -20.27
N LYS A 178 22.59 2.65 -20.54
CA LYS A 178 23.41 3.49 -19.65
C LYS A 178 22.52 4.49 -18.94
N LEU A 179 22.96 4.91 -17.76
CA LEU A 179 22.26 5.92 -16.96
C LEU A 179 22.27 7.28 -17.68
N ASP A 180 21.11 7.89 -17.88
CA ASP A 180 20.97 9.14 -18.65
C ASP A 180 21.55 10.36 -17.93
N ASN A 181 21.48 10.40 -16.60
CA ASN A 181 22.02 11.50 -15.78
C ASN A 181 23.35 11.09 -15.12
N LEU A 182 24.36 10.83 -15.95
CA LEU A 182 25.74 10.69 -15.47
C LEU A 182 26.43 12.04 -15.61
N GLU A 183 26.18 12.97 -14.68
CA GLU A 183 26.97 14.21 -14.62
C GLU A 183 28.44 13.83 -14.31
N GLU A 184 29.35 14.16 -15.24
CA GLU A 184 30.81 13.98 -15.13
C GLU A 184 31.45 15.02 -14.20
#